data_AF-A0AAD4HIR5-F1
#
_entry.id   AF-A0AAD4HIR5-F1
#
_cell.length_a   1.000
_cell.length_b   1.000
_cell.length_c   1.000
_cell.angle_alpha   90.00
_cell.angle_beta   90.00
_cell.angle_gamma   90.00
#
_symmetry.space_group_name_H-M   'P 1'
#
loop_
_entity.id
_entity.type
_entity.pdbx_description
1 polymer ?
#
loop_
_entity_poly.entity_id
_entity_poly.type
_entity_poly.pdbx_seq_one_letter_code
_entity_poly.pdbx_strand_id
1 'polypeptide(L)'
;MSDLPSAIHPDILPRLDPKYVAFHNTHLVHRVLPCTILWHPDIRKALDIPGDSPVMTVGAVKDINNNCISVALDYRLAPENPYPAAVEDTVDALKFIYYNGKAEFNANVNKIAVGGSSSGGNLAAITCLKAQELTPPIPIIFQLLIVLVTEYLVHEDNKTESFLKMFLLKRLTS
;
A
#
# COMPACT_ATOMS: atom_id res chain seq x y z
N MET A 1 -26.23 3.06 -18.88
CA MET A 1 -25.25 2.03 -18.45
C MET A 1 -24.35 2.51 -17.31
N SER A 2 -24.61 3.68 -16.71
CA SER A 2 -23.76 4.30 -15.65
C SER A 2 -24.09 3.87 -14.23
N ASP A 3 -25.13 3.06 -14.01
CA ASP A 3 -25.67 2.82 -12.65
C ASP A 3 -25.16 1.52 -12.01
N LEU A 4 -24.17 0.87 -12.64
CA LEU A 4 -23.56 -0.34 -12.09
C LEU A 4 -22.33 0.04 -11.23
N PRO A 5 -22.16 -0.59 -10.06
CA PRO A 5 -21.20 -0.14 -9.03
C PRO A 5 -19.74 -0.13 -9.48
N SER A 6 -19.38 -0.97 -10.44
CA SER A 6 -18.02 -1.00 -11.01
C SER A 6 -18.00 -0.70 -12.52
N ALA A 7 -18.96 0.07 -13.07
CA ALA A 7 -18.99 0.33 -14.52
C ALA A 7 -17.68 0.96 -15.04
N ILE A 8 -17.14 0.41 -16.14
CA ILE A 8 -15.97 0.99 -16.80
C ILE A 8 -16.35 2.35 -17.38
N HIS A 9 -15.59 3.39 -17.05
CA HIS A 9 -15.83 4.73 -17.56
C HIS A 9 -15.70 4.77 -19.10
N PRO A 10 -16.63 5.41 -19.83
CA PRO A 10 -16.59 5.43 -21.29
C PRO A 10 -15.26 5.91 -21.88
N ASP A 11 -14.62 6.91 -21.27
CA ASP A 11 -13.36 7.50 -21.73
C ASP A 11 -12.17 6.54 -21.71
N ILE A 12 -12.22 5.48 -20.89
CA ILE A 12 -11.12 4.50 -20.81
C ILE A 12 -11.38 3.28 -21.69
N LEU A 13 -12.61 3.05 -22.14
CA LEU A 13 -12.96 1.90 -23.00
C LEU A 13 -12.05 1.76 -24.23
N PRO A 14 -11.70 2.83 -24.98
CA PRO A 14 -10.83 2.70 -26.15
C PRO A 14 -9.38 2.30 -25.83
N ARG A 15 -8.96 2.39 -24.56
CA ARG A 15 -7.59 2.11 -24.10
C ARG A 15 -7.42 0.71 -23.50
N LEU A 16 -8.51 -0.03 -23.33
CA LEU A 16 -8.52 -1.34 -22.67
C LEU A 16 -8.58 -2.48 -23.69
N ASP A 17 -7.99 -3.62 -23.34
CA ASP A 17 -8.11 -4.85 -24.13
C ASP A 17 -9.60 -5.29 -24.20
N PRO A 18 -10.18 -5.51 -25.40
CA PRO A 18 -11.56 -5.96 -25.53
C PRO A 18 -11.90 -7.24 -24.77
N LYS A 19 -10.94 -8.17 -24.62
CA LYS A 19 -11.11 -9.39 -23.82
C LYS A 19 -11.26 -9.07 -22.34
N TYR A 20 -10.48 -8.11 -21.84
CA TYR A 20 -10.62 -7.63 -20.47
C TYR A 20 -11.97 -6.94 -20.26
N VAL A 21 -12.41 -6.09 -21.19
CA VAL A 21 -13.72 -5.42 -21.11
C VAL A 21 -14.87 -6.43 -21.03
N ALA A 22 -14.84 -7.47 -21.88
CA ALA A 22 -15.85 -8.53 -21.86
C ALA A 22 -15.84 -9.32 -20.53
N PHE A 23 -14.66 -9.70 -20.04
CA PHE A 23 -14.50 -10.37 -18.75
C PHE A 23 -15.04 -9.49 -17.60
N HIS A 24 -14.63 -8.23 -17.56
CA HIS A 24 -15.06 -7.29 -16.53
C HIS A 24 -16.58 -7.11 -16.53
N ASN A 25 -17.19 -6.90 -17.70
CA ASN A 25 -18.63 -6.74 -17.82
C ASN A 25 -19.42 -8.00 -17.43
N THR A 26 -18.82 -9.19 -17.57
CA THR A 26 -19.47 -10.45 -17.19
C THR A 26 -19.33 -10.75 -15.69
N HIS A 27 -18.17 -10.43 -15.09
CA HIS A 27 -17.81 -10.95 -13.77
C HIS A 27 -17.61 -9.89 -12.68
N LEU A 28 -17.25 -8.66 -13.05
CA LEU A 28 -16.79 -7.64 -12.10
C LEU A 28 -17.70 -6.41 -12.03
N VAL A 29 -18.48 -6.12 -13.08
CA VAL A 29 -19.31 -4.90 -13.16
C VAL A 29 -20.33 -4.76 -12.02
N HIS A 30 -20.78 -5.89 -11.46
CA HIS A 30 -21.71 -5.95 -10.34
C HIS A 30 -21.03 -6.00 -8.97
N ARG A 31 -19.69 -6.16 -8.91
CA ARG A 31 -18.97 -6.12 -7.64
C ARG A 31 -19.08 -4.70 -7.08
N VAL A 32 -19.39 -4.62 -5.79
CA VAL A 32 -19.29 -3.37 -5.03
C VAL A 32 -17.82 -3.13 -4.77
N LEU A 33 -17.31 -1.97 -5.19
CA LEU A 33 -15.90 -1.64 -4.95
C LEU A 33 -15.67 -1.50 -3.45
N PRO A 34 -14.60 -2.09 -2.88
CA PRO A 34 -14.30 -1.97 -1.46
C PRO A 34 -14.23 -0.51 -0.97
N CYS A 35 -13.83 0.44 -1.82
CA CYS A 35 -13.78 1.86 -1.50
C CYS A 35 -15.16 2.52 -1.31
N THR A 36 -16.24 1.88 -1.75
CA THR A 36 -17.63 2.36 -1.55
C THR A 36 -18.29 1.76 -0.31
N ILE A 37 -17.61 0.82 0.36
CA ILE A 37 -18.11 0.15 1.56
C ILE A 37 -17.53 0.89 2.77
N LEU A 38 -18.39 1.26 3.72
CA LEU A 38 -17.94 1.74 5.02
C LEU A 38 -17.05 0.67 5.65
N TRP A 39 -15.83 1.05 5.99
CA TRP A 39 -14.89 0.12 6.58
C TRP A 39 -15.41 -0.43 7.90
N HIS A 40 -15.21 -1.74 8.08
CA HIS A 40 -15.55 -2.46 9.28
C HIS A 40 -14.40 -3.42 9.61
N PRO A 41 -13.98 -3.59 10.87
CA PRO A 41 -12.86 -4.46 11.23
C PRO A 41 -13.06 -5.93 10.80
N ASP A 42 -14.30 -6.38 10.67
CA ASP A 42 -14.61 -7.74 10.19
C ASP A 42 -14.20 -8.00 8.74
N ILE A 43 -13.90 -6.97 7.93
CA ILE A 43 -13.39 -7.17 6.56
C ILE A 43 -12.07 -7.95 6.54
N ARG A 44 -11.31 -7.92 7.64
CA ARG A 44 -10.08 -8.71 7.83
C ARG A 44 -10.34 -10.21 8.03
N LYS A 45 -11.58 -10.60 8.33
CA LYS A 45 -12.01 -12.00 8.44
C LYS A 45 -12.49 -12.56 7.09
N ALA A 46 -12.58 -11.73 6.05
CA ALA A 46 -13.01 -12.18 4.73
C ALA A 46 -11.95 -13.07 4.07
N LEU A 47 -12.41 -14.15 3.43
CA LEU A 47 -11.63 -14.99 2.52
C LEU A 47 -11.39 -14.21 1.22
N ASP A 48 -10.36 -13.36 1.20
CA ASP A 48 -9.63 -13.01 -0.03
C ASP A 48 -8.48 -12.09 0.35
N ILE A 49 -7.38 -12.70 0.80
CA ILE A 49 -6.08 -12.04 0.79
C ILE A 49 -5.47 -12.31 -0.59
N PRO A 50 -4.84 -11.33 -1.25
CA PRO A 50 -3.99 -11.61 -2.40
C PRO A 50 -3.03 -12.76 -2.08
N GLY A 51 -3.21 -13.90 -2.73
CA GLY A 51 -2.46 -15.14 -2.44
C GLY A 51 -3.29 -16.35 -2.01
N ASP A 52 -4.59 -16.19 -1.70
CA ASP A 52 -5.50 -17.30 -1.33
C ASP A 52 -6.21 -17.95 -2.54
N SER A 53 -5.98 -17.40 -3.74
CA SER A 53 -6.40 -18.05 -4.98
C SER A 53 -5.50 -19.26 -5.28
N PRO A 54 -6.03 -20.31 -5.94
CA PRO A 54 -5.19 -21.36 -6.50
C PRO A 54 -4.08 -20.75 -7.35
N VAL A 55 -2.86 -21.31 -7.26
CA VAL A 55 -1.72 -20.85 -8.06
C VAL A 55 -2.11 -20.82 -9.52
N MET A 56 -2.20 -19.61 -10.08
CA MET A 56 -2.55 -19.41 -11.48
C MET A 56 -1.37 -19.78 -12.35
N THR A 57 -1.62 -20.41 -13.49
CA THR A 57 -0.57 -20.68 -14.47
C THR A 57 -0.06 -19.35 -15.03
N VAL A 58 1.17 -18.99 -14.68
CA VAL A 58 1.85 -17.79 -15.18
C VAL A 58 2.62 -18.11 -16.46
N GLY A 59 2.72 -17.15 -17.38
CA GLY A 59 3.43 -17.34 -18.65
C GLY A 59 4.94 -17.58 -18.49
N ALA A 60 5.53 -17.06 -17.41
CA ALA A 60 6.92 -17.33 -17.02
C ALA A 60 7.12 -17.01 -15.53
N VAL A 61 8.00 -17.77 -14.88
CA VAL A 61 8.59 -17.41 -13.59
C VAL A 61 10.06 -17.09 -13.84
N LYS A 62 10.52 -15.97 -13.31
CA LYS A 62 11.91 -15.56 -13.42
C LYS A 62 12.37 -15.03 -12.08
N ASP A 63 13.43 -15.62 -11.55
CA ASP A 63 14.12 -15.05 -10.40
C ASP A 63 14.79 -13.76 -10.82
N ILE A 64 14.47 -12.68 -10.12
CA ILE A 64 15.14 -11.40 -10.29
C ILE A 64 16.22 -11.35 -9.22
N ASN A 65 17.47 -11.43 -9.64
CA ASN A 65 18.59 -11.20 -8.73
C ASN A 65 18.65 -9.70 -8.43
N ASN A 66 18.14 -9.34 -7.26
CA ASN A 66 18.21 -7.99 -6.74
C ASN A 66 19.45 -7.92 -5.84
N ASN A 67 20.44 -7.11 -6.23
CA ASN A 67 21.65 -6.84 -5.43
C ASN A 67 21.32 -5.94 -4.21
N CYS A 68 20.30 -6.31 -3.44
CA CYS A 68 19.84 -5.62 -2.25
C CYS A 68 19.39 -6.62 -1.18
N ILE A 69 19.46 -6.20 0.08
CA ILE A 69 18.91 -6.95 1.20
C ILE A 69 17.44 -6.55 1.35
N SER A 70 16.55 -7.54 1.38
CA SER A 70 15.11 -7.33 1.60
C SER A 70 14.76 -7.67 3.05
N VAL A 71 14.12 -6.73 3.74
CA VAL A 71 13.63 -6.92 5.11
C VAL A 71 12.11 -6.77 5.09
N ALA A 72 11.40 -7.88 5.31
CA ALA A 72 9.95 -7.88 5.48
C ALA A 72 9.61 -7.70 6.96
N LEU A 73 8.69 -6.78 7.27
CA LEU A 73 8.31 -6.47 8.64
C LEU A 73 7.02 -7.19 9.01
N ASP A 74 7.08 -7.98 10.07
CA ASP A 74 5.91 -8.56 10.73
C ASP A 74 5.41 -7.58 11.80
N TYR A 75 4.86 -6.45 11.35
CA TYR A 75 4.38 -5.39 12.23
C TYR A 75 3.05 -5.78 12.89
N ARG A 76 2.80 -5.21 14.07
CA ARG A 76 1.58 -5.45 14.85
C ARG A 76 0.33 -5.10 14.04
N LEU A 77 -0.64 -6.02 14.03
CA LEU A 77 -1.88 -5.88 13.27
C LEU A 77 -3.04 -5.41 14.15
N ALA A 78 -3.94 -4.66 13.53
CA ALA A 78 -5.27 -4.39 14.06
C ALA A 78 -6.19 -5.59 13.81
N PRO A 79 -7.19 -5.83 14.68
CA PRO A 79 -7.65 -4.95 15.78
C PRO A 79 -6.85 -5.05 17.09
N GLU A 80 -6.02 -6.07 17.27
CA GLU A 80 -5.30 -6.35 18.54
C GLU A 80 -4.37 -5.19 18.93
N ASN A 81 -3.76 -4.57 17.92
CA ASN A 81 -2.90 -3.40 18.07
C ASN A 81 -3.36 -2.32 17.08
N PRO A 82 -4.31 -1.44 17.49
CA PRO A 82 -4.80 -0.39 16.62
C PRO A 82 -3.71 0.65 16.32
N TYR A 83 -4.03 1.59 15.41
CA TYR A 83 -3.16 2.74 15.15
C TYR A 83 -2.77 3.45 16.46
N PRO A 84 -1.49 3.84 16.65
CA PRO A 84 -0.39 3.87 15.67
C PRO A 84 0.58 2.67 15.70
N ALA A 85 0.23 1.51 16.28
CA ALA A 85 1.19 0.43 16.54
C ALA A 85 2.05 0.00 15.32
N ALA A 86 1.43 -0.26 14.17
CA ALA A 86 2.15 -0.62 12.96
C ALA A 86 3.11 0.48 12.45
N VAL A 87 2.75 1.76 12.66
CA VAL A 87 3.61 2.89 12.30
C VAL A 87 4.85 2.90 13.19
N GLU A 88 4.69 2.74 14.50
CA GLU A 88 5.80 2.66 15.45
C GLU A 88 6.77 1.54 15.08
N ASP A 89 6.24 0.36 14.77
CA ASP A 89 7.06 -0.80 14.38
C ASP A 89 7.88 -0.52 13.11
N THR A 90 7.31 0.17 12.12
CA THR A 90 8.06 0.54 10.90
C THR A 90 9.18 1.53 11.19
N VAL A 91 8.96 2.47 12.12
CA VAL A 91 9.96 3.47 12.50
C VAL A 91 11.07 2.82 13.32
N ASP A 92 10.74 1.91 14.24
CA ASP A 92 11.73 1.21 15.04
C ASP A 92 12.54 0.22 14.20
N ALA A 93 11.92 -0.46 13.24
CA ALA A 93 12.63 -1.24 12.24
C ALA A 93 13.59 -0.39 11.41
N LEU A 94 13.17 0.80 10.96
CA LEU A 94 14.05 1.72 10.22
C LEU A 94 15.27 2.10 11.06
N LYS A 95 15.07 2.49 12.33
CA LYS A 95 16.18 2.82 13.25
C LYS A 95 17.10 1.62 13.43
N PHE A 96 16.54 0.42 13.65
CA PHE A 96 17.32 -0.79 13.83
C PHE A 96 18.20 -1.07 12.61
N ILE A 97 17.63 -1.02 11.40
CA ILE A 97 18.37 -1.23 10.15
C ILE A 97 19.44 -0.16 9.96
N TYR A 98 19.12 1.12 10.22
CA TYR A 98 20.07 2.21 10.04
C TYR A 98 21.27 2.14 11.00
N TYR A 99 21.02 1.83 12.27
CA TYR A 99 22.07 1.80 13.30
C TYR A 99 22.83 0.48 13.35
N ASN A 100 22.16 -0.66 13.10
CA ASN A 100 22.76 -1.98 13.29
C ASN A 100 22.97 -2.75 11.97
N GLY A 101 22.32 -2.35 10.87
CA GLY A 101 22.28 -3.16 9.64
C GLY A 101 23.63 -3.40 8.98
N LYS A 102 24.62 -2.53 9.19
CA LYS A 102 26.00 -2.77 8.75
C LYS A 102 26.63 -3.95 9.48
N ALA A 103 26.43 -4.06 10.80
CA ALA A 103 27.00 -5.13 11.61
C ALA A 103 26.21 -6.43 11.45
N GLU A 104 24.88 -6.36 11.48
CA GLU A 104 24.00 -7.53 11.46
C GLU A 104 23.88 -8.16 10.06
N PHE A 105 23.88 -7.35 9.01
CA PHE A 105 23.54 -7.81 7.66
C PHE A 105 24.58 -7.44 6.59
N ASN A 106 25.68 -6.79 6.97
CA ASN A 106 26.61 -6.17 6.02
C ASN A 106 25.89 -5.21 5.04
N ALA A 107 24.83 -4.55 5.50
CA ALA A 107 24.03 -3.64 4.68
C ALA A 107 24.71 -2.28 4.51
N ASN A 108 24.51 -1.67 3.34
CA ASN A 108 24.86 -0.26 3.13
C ASN A 108 23.74 0.63 3.69
N VAL A 109 23.90 1.06 4.95
CA VAL A 109 22.91 1.89 5.66
C VAL A 109 22.70 3.29 5.06
N ASN A 110 23.54 3.72 4.12
CA ASN A 110 23.33 4.95 3.34
C ASN A 110 22.46 4.73 2.09
N LYS A 111 22.02 3.50 1.83
CA LYS A 111 21.19 3.13 0.67
C LYS A 111 19.94 2.36 1.11
N ILE A 112 19.14 2.99 1.96
CA ILE A 112 17.88 2.42 2.44
C ILE A 112 16.73 2.81 1.51
N ALA A 113 15.94 1.82 1.11
CA ALA A 113 14.68 2.01 0.38
C ALA A 113 13.53 1.43 1.20
N VAL A 114 12.35 2.04 1.11
CA VAL A 114 11.12 1.51 1.73
C VAL A 114 10.08 1.25 0.65
N GLY A 115 9.20 0.29 0.89
CA GLY A 115 8.13 0.01 -0.06
C GLY A 115 7.05 -0.90 0.50
N GLY A 116 5.89 -0.86 -0.14
CA GLY A 116 4.78 -1.71 0.24
C GLY A 116 3.60 -1.60 -0.71
N SER A 117 2.66 -2.52 -0.53
CA SER A 117 1.40 -2.60 -1.28
C SER A 117 0.21 -2.29 -0.38
N SER A 118 -0.81 -1.59 -0.87
CA SER A 118 -2.04 -1.27 -0.14
C SER A 118 -1.75 -0.54 1.18
N SER A 119 -2.08 -1.15 2.32
CA SER A 119 -1.77 -0.64 3.67
C SER A 119 -0.26 -0.57 3.94
N GLY A 120 0.53 -1.51 3.39
CA GLY A 120 1.98 -1.44 3.44
C GLY A 120 2.54 -0.25 2.67
N GLY A 121 1.86 0.17 1.60
CA GLY A 121 2.20 1.41 0.90
C GLY A 121 2.00 2.64 1.80
N ASN A 122 0.90 2.66 2.57
CA ASN A 122 0.62 3.74 3.52
C ASN A 122 1.70 3.82 4.60
N LEU A 123 2.06 2.67 5.18
CA LEU A 123 3.16 2.59 6.14
C LEU A 123 4.48 3.06 5.53
N ALA A 124 4.84 2.63 4.32
CA ALA A 124 6.06 3.08 3.64
C ALA A 124 6.11 4.61 3.46
N ALA A 125 4.99 5.24 3.10
CA ALA A 125 4.89 6.69 2.98
C ALA A 125 5.04 7.39 4.35
N ILE A 126 4.37 6.89 5.40
CA ILE A 126 4.48 7.42 6.76
C ILE A 126 5.92 7.26 7.30
N THR A 127 6.57 6.12 7.06
CA THR A 127 7.96 5.89 7.46
C THR A 127 8.90 6.92 6.82
N CYS A 128 8.70 7.27 5.54
CA CYS A 128 9.46 8.35 4.90
C CYS A 128 9.31 9.70 5.61
N LEU A 129 8.08 10.07 5.99
CA LEU A 129 7.81 11.31 6.72
C LEU A 129 8.47 11.28 8.10
N LYS A 130 8.27 10.19 8.85
CA LYS A 130 8.85 10.00 10.18
C LYS A 130 10.37 10.01 10.17
N ALA A 131 11.00 9.44 9.13
CA ALA A 131 12.45 9.43 8.99
C ALA A 131 13.06 10.83 8.94
N GLN A 132 12.36 11.80 8.35
CA GLN A 132 12.78 13.21 8.29
C GLN A 132 12.58 13.95 9.63
N GLU A 133 11.62 13.50 10.44
CA GLU A 133 11.35 14.05 11.77
C GLU A 133 12.33 13.54 12.84
N LEU A 134 13.10 12.48 12.56
CA LEU A 134 14.12 11.95 13.48
C LEU A 134 15.28 12.92 13.65
N THR A 135 16.00 12.81 14.76
CA THR A 135 17.20 13.60 15.05
C THR A 135 18.37 12.66 15.40
N PRO A 136 19.37 12.48 14.52
CA PRO A 136 19.42 13.02 13.15
C PRO A 136 18.40 12.36 12.22
N PRO A 137 18.01 13.02 11.10
CA PRO A 137 17.17 12.41 10.08
C PRO A 137 17.84 11.17 9.48
N ILE A 138 17.03 10.16 9.16
CA ILE A 138 17.50 8.96 8.46
C ILE A 138 17.20 9.11 6.96
N PRO A 139 18.22 9.09 6.08
CA PRO A 139 18.01 9.24 4.64
C PRO A 139 17.43 7.97 4.02
N ILE A 140 16.29 8.12 3.35
CA ILE A 140 15.68 7.09 2.50
C ILE A 140 15.87 7.53 1.05
N ILE A 141 16.49 6.67 0.23
CA ILE A 141 16.89 7.02 -1.15
C ILE A 141 15.82 6.65 -2.19
N PHE A 142 14.83 5.84 -1.81
CA PHE A 142 13.79 5.36 -2.71
C PHE A 142 12.52 4.94 -1.95
N GLN A 143 11.35 5.18 -2.55
CA GLN A 143 10.05 4.74 -2.05
C GLN A 143 9.25 4.04 -3.14
N LEU A 144 8.73 2.84 -2.87
CA LEU A 144 7.87 2.07 -3.78
C LEU A 144 6.46 1.93 -3.20
N LEU A 145 5.48 2.57 -3.84
CA LEU A 145 4.10 2.64 -3.35
C LEU A 145 3.17 1.94 -4.35
N ILE A 146 2.75 0.71 -4.04
CA ILE A 146 1.89 -0.11 -4.89
C ILE A 146 0.46 0.00 -4.35
N VAL A 147 -0.51 0.39 -5.18
CA VAL A 147 -1.94 0.54 -4.83
C VAL A 147 -2.17 1.22 -3.47
N LEU A 148 -1.44 2.32 -3.24
CA LEU A 148 -1.36 3.04 -1.97
C LEU A 148 -2.73 3.41 -1.39
N VAL A 149 -2.96 3.10 -0.12
CA VAL A 149 -4.08 3.64 0.65
C VAL A 149 -3.72 5.04 1.15
N THR A 150 -4.21 6.09 0.50
CA THR A 150 -3.93 7.49 0.88
C THR A 150 -5.04 8.15 1.69
N GLU A 151 -6.25 7.64 1.58
CA GLU A 151 -7.45 8.34 2.04
C GLU A 151 -8.44 7.37 2.65
N TYR A 152 -9.18 7.90 3.62
CA TYR A 152 -10.32 7.23 4.20
C TYR A 152 -11.47 8.22 4.26
N LEU A 153 -12.55 7.94 3.53
CA LEU A 153 -13.77 8.73 3.57
C LEU A 153 -14.63 8.18 4.70
N VAL A 154 -14.81 8.98 5.75
CA VAL A 154 -15.83 8.71 6.77
C VAL A 154 -17.06 9.53 6.39
N HIS A 155 -18.17 8.86 6.11
CA HIS A 155 -19.46 9.51 5.97
C HIS A 155 -20.17 9.49 7.32
N GLU A 156 -20.17 10.62 8.02
CA GLU A 156 -21.06 10.87 9.16
C GLU A 156 -22.14 11.87 8.72
N ASP A 157 -23.41 11.52 8.90
CA ASP A 157 -24.57 12.41 8.80
C ASP A 157 -24.60 13.38 7.59
N ASN A 158 -24.51 12.85 6.36
CA ASN A 158 -24.53 13.62 5.11
C ASN A 158 -23.40 14.68 4.98
N LYS A 159 -22.33 14.56 5.77
CA LYS A 159 -21.10 15.32 5.60
C LYS A 159 -19.98 14.36 5.22
N THR A 160 -19.40 14.56 4.04
CA THR A 160 -18.13 13.95 3.69
C THR A 160 -17.04 14.77 4.38
N GLU A 161 -16.57 14.31 5.54
CA GLU A 161 -15.33 14.83 6.10
C GLU A 161 -14.18 13.91 5.68
N SER A 162 -13.32 14.41 4.79
CA SER A 162 -12.07 13.70 4.51
C SER A 162 -11.16 13.86 5.73
N PHE A 163 -10.84 12.77 6.43
CA PHE A 163 -9.77 12.77 7.42
C PHE A 163 -8.42 12.77 6.71
N LEU A 164 -8.03 13.94 6.22
CA LEU A 164 -6.78 14.17 5.51
C LEU A 164 -5.65 14.34 6.52
N LYS A 165 -4.94 13.25 6.84
CA LYS A 165 -3.58 13.31 7.41
C LYS A 165 -2.59 12.50 6.56
N MET A 166 -2.55 12.80 5.26
CA MET A 166 -1.33 12.62 4.49
C MET A 166 -1.20 13.83 3.57
N PHE A 167 -0.34 14.76 3.97
CA PHE A 167 0.03 15.92 3.17
C PHE A 167 0.48 15.42 1.80
N LEU A 168 -0.26 15.84 0.77
CA LEU A 168 0.13 15.78 -0.63
C LEU A 168 1.63 16.03 -0.75
N LEU A 169 2.31 15.09 -1.40
CA LEU A 169 3.67 15.23 -1.94
C LEU A 169 3.87 16.66 -2.42
N LYS A 170 4.59 17.46 -1.63
CA LYS A 170 5.05 18.76 -2.08
C LYS A 170 6.02 18.46 -3.22
N ARG A 171 5.61 18.82 -4.44
CA ARG A 171 6.43 18.74 -5.65
C ARG A 171 7.78 19.39 -5.34
N LEU A 172 8.83 18.59 -5.24
CA LEU A 172 10.21 19.08 -5.26
C LEU A 172 10.49 19.49 -6.72
N THR A 173 10.09 20.71 -7.08
CA THR A 173 10.79 21.43 -8.13
C THR A 173 11.86 22.28 -7.47
N SER A 174 13.07 22.15 -8.02
CA SER A 174 14.28 22.96 -7.77
C SER A 174 14.01 24.45 -7.55
#